data_AF-A0A7S2FW04-F1
#
_entry.id   AF-A0A7S2FW04-F1
#
_cell.length_a   1.000
_cell.length_b   1.000
_cell.length_c   1.000
_cell.angle_alpha   90.00
_cell.angle_beta   90.00
_cell.angle_gamma   90.00
#
_symmetry.space_group_name_H-M   'P 1'
#
loop_
_entity.id
_entity.type
_entity.pdbx_description
1 polymer ?
#
loop_
_entity_poly.entity_id
_entity_poly.type
_entity_poly.pdbx_seq_one_letter_code
_entity_poly.pdbx_strand_id
1 'polypeptide(L)'
;IEYEIPLSLHLGRVEVMGRNNTVNILYFPIPATVQDFRGRKEIKSLKREILNPDDISRRSNPEEKLKDFMLQSEKLIRTIEHQSYIDKLSKSKNVFYRMIAKIARLFWLWDQITFFLSYFINLALFHHIQSSFANGRKKVVYFSQLNIHFDGTFHTFWIFFLLHLWFALLMLFSYSFGTGWTNIKSGLKDNPDCNTVIYDSRLKMLFSILFYPIPGAIVKNQENARGLTLNFPEAFWGLFYFFSMDWRGAYHISFVIVSMMGAFANPWFFVITVFDIMRMNKVVQYVLRSVVLRLDQVLVTLFLAFLILYVFASGLFERSREDQVDLSFEDRTPEEGNLKSWLLLFVEYGLINPLLMNTEGDDADDVTHEIGSEHFGYIVFQIIYYLIINLVITAIISGIIIDTFAQMRSDVKEVQDDLVSTCFICDISPEEFEAHNISFQQHITEQHNVWKYVWLKMYLREKDKMAYNGTESYVAPLLEASNAKCFPIKKARVLEGEIKQQVSLGTLSTELSKVQDNLRTSGQENRRLIKMIEDMDVRMRKSEEKIKNDQYIVRGESLSTSQRPSPGSGPESFRPGDLGLGSVGSRLSAQLSSLQDESGPLVDEL
;
A
#
# COMPACT_ATOMS: atom_id res chain seq x y z
N ILE A 1 33.14 -3.86 24.35
CA ILE A 1 31.90 -3.06 24.20
C ILE A 1 31.05 -3.81 23.20
N GLU A 2 30.07 -4.55 23.68
CA GLU A 2 29.04 -5.10 22.80
C GLU A 2 28.16 -3.94 22.34
N TYR A 3 27.75 -3.93 21.07
CA TYR A 3 26.75 -2.96 20.62
C TYR A 3 25.40 -3.41 21.19
N GLU A 4 24.86 -2.64 22.14
CA GLU A 4 23.47 -2.79 22.58
C GLU A 4 22.55 -2.49 21.40
N ILE A 5 22.16 -3.54 20.66
CA ILE A 5 21.17 -3.42 19.59
C ILE A 5 19.86 -2.99 20.25
N PRO A 6 19.25 -1.84 19.88
CA PRO A 6 18.17 -1.25 20.65
C PRO A 6 17.00 -2.22 20.83
N LEU A 7 16.52 -2.32 22.06
CA LEU A 7 15.53 -3.33 22.47
C LEU A 7 14.23 -3.26 21.65
N SER A 8 13.88 -2.05 21.18
CA SER A 8 12.76 -1.76 20.27
C SER A 8 12.83 -2.47 18.92
N LEU A 9 14.01 -2.96 18.52
CA LEU A 9 14.20 -3.74 17.28
C LEU A 9 13.80 -5.22 17.43
N HIS A 10 13.72 -5.71 18.67
CA HIS A 10 13.39 -7.09 19.03
C HIS A 10 12.08 -7.23 19.80
N LEU A 11 11.64 -6.18 20.51
CA LEU A 11 10.42 -6.17 21.30
C LEU A 11 9.28 -5.43 20.58
N GLY A 12 8.25 -6.18 20.20
CA GLY A 12 6.98 -5.62 19.75
C GLY A 12 6.15 -5.14 20.94
N ARG A 13 5.58 -3.94 20.80
CA ARG A 13 4.55 -3.35 21.67
C ARG A 13 3.35 -3.02 20.78
N VAL A 14 2.15 -3.47 21.15
CA VAL A 14 0.88 -3.06 20.53
C VAL A 14 -0.18 -2.79 21.59
N GLU A 15 -1.20 -2.02 21.20
CA GLU A 15 -2.41 -1.78 22.00
C GLU A 15 -3.56 -2.59 21.42
N VAL A 16 -4.24 -3.35 22.27
CA VAL A 16 -5.29 -4.30 21.87
C VAL A 16 -6.49 -4.21 22.80
N MET A 17 -7.69 -4.37 22.24
CA MET A 17 -8.93 -4.32 23.01
C MET A 17 -9.10 -5.60 23.84
N GLY A 18 -9.25 -5.43 25.16
CA GLY A 18 -9.62 -6.51 26.07
C GLY A 18 -11.14 -6.78 26.07
N ARG A 19 -11.55 -7.90 26.67
CA ARG A 19 -12.98 -8.30 26.81
C ARG A 19 -13.89 -7.21 27.41
N ASN A 20 -13.32 -6.32 28.22
CA ASN A 20 -14.03 -5.25 28.93
C ASN A 20 -14.06 -3.92 28.16
N ASN A 21 -13.74 -3.93 26.85
CA ASN A 21 -13.58 -2.74 26.02
C ASN A 21 -12.48 -1.75 26.50
N THR A 22 -11.53 -2.24 27.30
CA THR A 22 -10.35 -1.50 27.79
C THR A 22 -9.14 -1.70 26.88
N VAL A 23 -8.33 -0.66 26.69
CA VAL A 23 -7.07 -0.77 25.93
C VAL A 23 -5.99 -1.43 26.79
N ASN A 24 -5.63 -2.66 26.43
CA ASN A 24 -4.53 -3.42 27.05
C ASN A 24 -3.26 -3.26 26.19
N ILE A 25 -2.07 -3.25 26.81
CA ILE A 25 -0.81 -3.38 26.07
C ILE A 25 -0.40 -4.86 26.02
N LEU A 26 0.07 -5.30 24.86
CA LEU A 26 0.67 -6.61 24.66
C LEU A 26 2.13 -6.41 24.19
N TYR A 27 3.07 -6.99 24.94
CA TYR A 27 4.49 -7.06 24.61
C TYR A 27 4.85 -8.47 24.13
N PHE A 28 5.58 -8.58 23.02
CA PHE A 28 5.97 -9.86 22.43
C PHE A 28 7.33 -9.77 21.73
N PRO A 29 8.13 -10.84 21.67
CA PRO A 29 9.34 -10.87 20.85
C PRO A 29 8.96 -10.91 19.37
N ILE A 30 9.54 -10.02 18.56
CA ILE A 30 9.39 -10.03 17.10
C ILE A 30 10.08 -11.29 16.56
N PRO A 31 9.40 -12.14 15.75
CA PRO A 31 10.01 -13.35 15.23
C PRO A 31 11.28 -13.06 14.43
N ALA A 32 12.36 -13.81 14.67
CA ALA A 32 13.65 -13.62 13.98
C ALA A 32 13.52 -13.73 12.44
N THR A 33 12.56 -14.54 11.97
CA THR A 33 12.16 -14.63 10.55
C THR A 33 11.76 -13.26 9.97
N VAL A 34 11.00 -12.45 10.71
CA VAL A 34 10.66 -11.08 10.29
C VAL A 34 11.90 -10.21 10.21
N GLN A 35 12.80 -10.30 11.19
CA GLN A 35 14.00 -9.46 11.27
C GLN A 35 14.97 -9.72 10.10
N ASP A 36 15.16 -10.99 9.71
CA ASP A 36 16.00 -11.42 8.58
C ASP A 36 15.46 -10.96 7.20
N PHE A 37 14.14 -10.92 7.02
CA PHE A 37 13.52 -10.73 5.69
C PHE A 37 12.89 -9.34 5.47
N ARG A 38 12.58 -8.55 6.52
CA ARG A 38 11.94 -7.22 6.40
C ARG A 38 12.62 -6.24 5.43
N GLY A 39 13.95 -6.37 5.23
CA GLY A 39 14.72 -5.52 4.32
C GLY A 39 14.70 -5.94 2.84
N ARG A 40 14.07 -7.06 2.47
CA ARG A 40 14.02 -7.54 1.07
C ARG A 40 13.20 -6.59 0.20
N LYS A 41 13.66 -6.32 -1.04
CA LYS A 41 12.93 -5.50 -2.03
C LYS A 41 11.49 -5.98 -2.23
N GLU A 42 11.29 -7.29 -2.35
CA GLU A 42 9.98 -7.94 -2.50
C GLU A 42 9.00 -7.59 -1.36
N ILE A 43 9.48 -7.65 -0.12
CA ILE A 43 8.71 -7.34 1.08
C ILE A 43 8.46 -5.83 1.18
N LYS A 44 9.44 -4.98 0.83
CA LYS A 44 9.23 -3.52 0.69
C LYS A 44 8.26 -3.15 -0.45
N SER A 45 8.13 -3.95 -1.52
CA SER A 45 7.06 -3.74 -2.51
C SER A 45 5.70 -4.19 -1.98
N LEU A 46 5.61 -5.37 -1.37
CA LEU A 46 4.34 -5.92 -0.89
C LEU A 46 3.78 -5.12 0.31
N LYS A 47 4.63 -4.57 1.19
CA LYS A 47 4.22 -3.57 2.19
C LYS A 47 3.48 -2.38 1.56
N ARG A 48 4.02 -1.84 0.46
CA ARG A 48 3.45 -0.68 -0.24
C ARG A 48 2.21 -1.02 -1.06
N GLU A 49 2.14 -2.24 -1.59
CA GLU A 49 0.94 -2.82 -2.22
C GLU A 49 -0.23 -2.87 -1.21
N ILE A 50 0.05 -3.30 0.03
CA ILE A 50 -0.93 -3.37 1.13
C ILE A 50 -1.32 -1.97 1.65
N LEU A 51 -0.38 -1.03 1.75
CA LEU A 51 -0.66 0.35 2.21
C LEU A 51 -1.27 1.26 1.13
N ASN A 52 -1.23 0.88 -0.15
CA ASN A 52 -1.82 1.65 -1.25
C ASN A 52 -2.70 0.71 -2.12
N PRO A 53 -3.92 0.35 -1.66
CA PRO A 53 -4.79 -0.58 -2.37
C PRO A 53 -5.32 0.02 -3.69
N ASP A 54 -5.64 -0.85 -4.64
CA ASP A 54 -6.16 -0.49 -5.96
C ASP A 54 -7.59 0.07 -5.97
N ASP A 55 -8.27 0.03 -4.83
CA ASP A 55 -9.69 0.34 -4.63
C ASP A 55 -9.87 1.06 -3.28
N ILE A 56 -10.08 2.37 -3.35
CA ILE A 56 -10.13 3.28 -2.18
C ILE A 56 -11.44 3.12 -1.39
N SER A 57 -12.51 2.60 -2.00
CA SER A 57 -13.83 2.46 -1.35
C SER A 57 -13.75 1.66 -0.03
N ARG A 58 -12.82 0.71 0.05
CA ARG A 58 -12.50 -0.15 1.21
C ARG A 58 -11.92 0.60 2.41
N ARG A 59 -11.57 1.88 2.26
CA ARG A 59 -11.09 2.76 3.35
C ARG A 59 -12.16 3.61 3.99
N SER A 60 -13.36 3.67 3.41
CA SER A 60 -14.47 4.52 3.87
C SER A 60 -14.91 4.29 5.33
N ASN A 61 -14.60 3.12 5.90
CA ASN A 61 -14.83 2.78 7.30
C ASN A 61 -13.53 2.26 7.94
N PRO A 62 -13.09 2.80 9.10
CA PRO A 62 -11.92 2.30 9.84
C PRO A 62 -11.95 0.80 10.16
N GLU A 63 -13.13 0.22 10.45
CA GLU A 63 -13.24 -1.23 10.68
C GLU A 63 -12.92 -2.04 9.40
N GLU A 64 -13.29 -1.54 8.23
CA GLU A 64 -13.05 -2.20 6.95
C GLU A 64 -11.60 -1.99 6.47
N LYS A 65 -11.07 -0.77 6.63
CA LYS A 65 -9.65 -0.40 6.44
C LYS A 65 -8.71 -1.35 7.20
N LEU A 66 -9.02 -1.66 8.46
CA LEU A 66 -8.26 -2.60 9.30
C LEU A 66 -8.47 -4.07 8.93
N LYS A 67 -9.70 -4.47 8.59
CA LYS A 67 -10.05 -5.83 8.15
C LYS A 67 -9.37 -6.20 6.84
N ASP A 68 -9.40 -5.30 5.85
CA ASP A 68 -8.74 -5.45 4.55
C ASP A 68 -7.21 -5.50 4.72
N PHE A 69 -6.63 -4.57 5.50
CA PHE A 69 -5.21 -4.61 5.86
C PHE A 69 -4.79 -5.98 6.42
N MET A 70 -5.51 -6.50 7.42
CA MET A 70 -5.19 -7.78 8.04
C MET A 70 -5.41 -8.97 7.09
N LEU A 71 -6.40 -8.90 6.20
CA LEU A 71 -6.63 -9.91 5.16
C LEU A 71 -5.49 -9.93 4.14
N GLN A 72 -5.09 -8.78 3.61
CA GLN A 72 -3.99 -8.67 2.65
C GLN A 72 -2.63 -9.02 3.29
N SER A 73 -2.45 -8.76 4.59
CA SER A 73 -1.24 -9.15 5.32
C SER A 73 -0.95 -10.66 5.32
N GLU A 74 -1.96 -11.52 5.08
CA GLU A 74 -1.76 -12.97 4.90
C GLU A 74 -0.79 -13.27 3.76
N LYS A 75 -0.87 -12.51 2.67
CA LYS A 75 0.03 -12.61 1.51
C LYS A 75 1.47 -12.36 1.96
N LEU A 76 1.69 -11.29 2.71
CA LEU A 76 2.98 -10.91 3.27
C LEU A 76 3.55 -11.95 4.26
N ILE A 77 2.72 -12.45 5.19
CA ILE A 77 3.12 -13.51 6.13
C ILE A 77 3.57 -14.76 5.37
N ARG A 78 2.76 -15.23 4.41
CA ARG A 78 3.06 -16.43 3.59
C ARG A 78 4.33 -16.25 2.74
N THR A 79 4.59 -15.05 2.22
CA THR A 79 5.86 -14.72 1.54
C THR A 79 7.06 -14.77 2.48
N ILE A 80 6.96 -14.24 3.71
CA ILE A 80 8.05 -14.28 4.70
C ILE A 80 8.34 -15.72 5.16
N GLU A 81 7.31 -16.52 5.46
CA GLU A 81 7.43 -17.95 5.75
C GLU A 81 8.16 -18.71 4.64
N HIS A 82 7.84 -18.39 3.38
CA HIS A 82 8.43 -19.06 2.22
C HIS A 82 9.88 -18.63 1.95
N GLN A 83 10.21 -17.34 2.11
CA GLN A 83 11.60 -16.88 2.06
C GLN A 83 12.46 -17.49 3.19
N SER A 84 11.90 -17.67 4.40
CA SER A 84 12.57 -18.42 5.48
C SER A 84 12.79 -19.89 5.12
N TYR A 85 11.84 -20.54 4.44
CA TYR A 85 12.01 -21.90 3.91
C TYR A 85 13.12 -21.98 2.85
N ILE A 86 13.14 -21.05 1.88
CA ILE A 86 14.21 -20.94 0.87
C ILE A 86 15.58 -20.70 1.53
N ASP A 87 15.63 -19.97 2.65
CA ASP A 87 16.88 -19.80 3.37
C ASP A 87 17.40 -21.07 4.05
N LYS A 88 16.53 -21.76 4.78
CA LYS A 88 16.79 -23.10 5.35
C LYS A 88 17.23 -24.09 4.26
N LEU A 89 16.60 -24.04 3.09
CA LEU A 89 16.93 -24.90 1.94
C LEU A 89 18.34 -24.63 1.39
N SER A 90 18.78 -23.37 1.33
CA SER A 90 20.15 -23.02 0.91
C SER A 90 21.24 -23.36 1.93
N LYS A 91 20.86 -23.65 3.18
CA LYS A 91 21.74 -24.14 4.25
C LYS A 91 21.75 -25.68 4.32
N SER A 92 20.98 -26.37 3.48
CA SER A 92 20.94 -27.84 3.40
C SER A 92 22.27 -28.45 2.96
N LYS A 93 22.60 -29.66 3.44
CA LYS A 93 23.79 -30.41 2.99
C LYS A 93 23.72 -30.75 1.50
N ASN A 94 22.52 -31.03 0.97
CA ASN A 94 22.32 -31.46 -0.42
C ASN A 94 22.64 -30.35 -1.43
N VAL A 95 23.55 -30.61 -2.37
CA VAL A 95 23.96 -29.63 -3.40
C VAL A 95 22.79 -29.18 -4.27
N PHE A 96 21.93 -30.12 -4.69
CA PHE A 96 20.74 -29.85 -5.50
C PHE A 96 19.78 -28.83 -4.87
N TYR A 97 19.45 -29.02 -3.59
CA TYR A 97 18.59 -28.08 -2.84
C TYR A 97 19.24 -26.71 -2.66
N ARG A 98 20.56 -26.65 -2.45
CA ARG A 98 21.30 -25.38 -2.41
C ARG A 98 21.31 -24.66 -3.77
N MET A 99 21.37 -25.40 -4.88
CA MET A 99 21.32 -24.83 -6.23
C MET A 99 19.94 -24.21 -6.51
N ILE A 100 18.85 -24.93 -6.25
CA ILE A 100 17.48 -24.42 -6.44
C ILE A 100 17.23 -23.20 -5.54
N ALA A 101 17.64 -23.25 -4.27
CA ALA A 101 17.50 -22.12 -3.36
C ALA A 101 18.29 -20.88 -3.80
N LYS A 102 19.45 -21.03 -4.43
CA LYS A 102 20.20 -19.92 -5.05
C LYS A 102 19.48 -19.36 -6.27
N ILE A 103 18.97 -20.22 -7.16
CA ILE A 103 18.25 -19.80 -8.37
C ILE A 103 16.98 -19.00 -8.01
N ALA A 104 16.19 -19.48 -7.04
CA ALA A 104 14.96 -18.82 -6.59
C ALA A 104 15.22 -17.42 -5.99
N ARG A 105 16.25 -17.26 -5.15
CA ARG A 105 16.64 -15.93 -4.61
C ARG A 105 17.14 -14.95 -5.65
N LEU A 106 17.63 -15.44 -6.78
CA LEU A 106 18.17 -14.62 -7.87
C LEU A 106 17.12 -14.28 -8.93
N PHE A 107 15.82 -14.46 -8.66
CA PHE A 107 14.72 -14.11 -9.56
C PHE A 107 14.93 -12.74 -10.23
N TRP A 108 15.13 -11.67 -9.46
CA TRP A 108 15.35 -10.32 -10.01
C TRP A 108 16.56 -10.24 -10.96
N LEU A 109 17.62 -11.01 -10.74
CA LEU A 109 18.78 -11.02 -11.65
C LEU A 109 18.42 -11.70 -12.99
N TRP A 110 17.73 -12.84 -12.95
CA TRP A 110 17.27 -13.51 -14.18
C TRP A 110 16.24 -12.67 -14.93
N ASP A 111 15.39 -11.96 -14.19
CA ASP A 111 14.38 -11.03 -14.70
C ASP A 111 15.02 -9.86 -15.45
N GLN A 112 16.02 -9.18 -14.85
CA GLN A 112 16.80 -8.12 -15.52
C GLN A 112 17.58 -8.64 -16.73
N ILE A 113 18.22 -9.82 -16.63
CA ILE A 113 18.98 -10.39 -17.76
C ILE A 113 18.03 -10.70 -18.93
N THR A 114 16.88 -11.32 -18.66
CA THR A 114 15.87 -11.64 -19.69
C THR A 114 15.33 -10.36 -20.34
N PHE A 115 15.07 -9.30 -19.55
CA PHE A 115 14.67 -8.00 -20.05
C PHE A 115 15.68 -7.41 -21.04
N PHE A 116 16.95 -7.21 -20.65
CA PHE A 116 17.97 -6.64 -21.56
C PHE A 116 18.22 -7.52 -22.78
N LEU A 117 18.20 -8.84 -22.60
CA LEU A 117 18.38 -9.82 -23.67
C LEU A 117 17.23 -9.79 -24.69
N SER A 118 16.03 -9.34 -24.29
CA SER A 118 14.90 -9.08 -25.19
C SER A 118 15.14 -7.90 -26.13
N TYR A 119 15.96 -6.92 -25.74
CA TYR A 119 16.41 -5.86 -26.66
C TYR A 119 17.54 -6.36 -27.57
N PHE A 120 18.52 -7.07 -27.03
CA PHE A 120 19.63 -7.60 -27.84
C PHE A 120 19.17 -8.58 -28.92
N ILE A 121 18.21 -9.46 -28.65
CA ILE A 121 17.66 -10.37 -29.66
C ILE A 121 16.88 -9.62 -30.75
N ASN A 122 16.17 -8.53 -30.43
CA ASN A 122 15.47 -7.72 -31.42
C ASN A 122 16.42 -6.85 -32.26
N LEU A 123 17.52 -6.34 -31.68
CA LEU A 123 18.60 -5.70 -32.43
C LEU A 123 19.30 -6.70 -33.38
N ALA A 124 19.57 -7.91 -32.91
CA ALA A 124 20.12 -8.99 -33.74
C ALA A 124 19.15 -9.43 -34.85
N LEU A 125 17.84 -9.48 -34.56
CA LEU A 125 16.80 -9.74 -35.55
C LEU A 125 16.76 -8.67 -36.64
N PHE A 126 16.75 -7.38 -36.26
CA PHE A 126 16.79 -6.27 -37.21
C PHE A 126 18.03 -6.36 -38.12
N HIS A 127 19.21 -6.57 -37.54
CA HIS A 127 20.45 -6.71 -38.31
C HIS A 127 20.45 -7.95 -39.22
N HIS A 128 19.91 -9.09 -38.77
CA HIS A 128 19.76 -10.28 -39.59
C HIS A 128 18.79 -10.05 -40.76
N ILE A 129 17.65 -9.39 -40.53
CA ILE A 129 16.69 -9.02 -41.58
C ILE A 129 17.35 -8.09 -42.61
N GLN A 130 18.04 -7.03 -42.17
CA GLN A 130 18.76 -6.10 -43.05
C GLN A 130 19.83 -6.81 -43.88
N SER A 131 20.62 -7.69 -43.24
CA SER A 131 21.63 -8.54 -43.91
C SER A 131 21.00 -9.50 -44.93
N SER A 132 19.85 -10.10 -44.61
CA SER A 132 19.13 -11.00 -45.52
C SER A 132 18.63 -10.29 -46.77
N PHE A 133 18.08 -9.07 -46.63
CA PHE A 133 17.66 -8.24 -47.76
C PHE A 133 18.85 -7.71 -48.58
N ALA A 134 19.95 -7.30 -47.93
CA ALA A 134 21.17 -6.89 -48.63
C ALA A 134 21.77 -8.04 -49.46
N ASN A 135 21.68 -9.28 -48.97
CA ASN A 135 22.03 -10.50 -49.70
C ASN A 135 20.96 -10.94 -50.74
N GLY A 136 20.03 -10.06 -51.12
CA GLY A 136 19.02 -10.28 -52.16
C GLY A 136 17.87 -11.23 -51.80
N ARG A 137 17.77 -11.71 -50.55
CA ARG A 137 16.75 -12.68 -50.15
C ARG A 137 15.42 -11.99 -49.88
N LYS A 138 14.41 -12.26 -50.71
CA LYS A 138 13.02 -11.75 -50.57
C LYS A 138 12.24 -12.32 -49.37
N LYS A 139 12.82 -13.20 -48.55
CA LYS A 139 12.23 -13.79 -47.35
C LYS A 139 13.29 -13.91 -46.26
N VAL A 140 12.88 -13.72 -45.01
CA VAL A 140 13.69 -14.04 -43.82
C VAL A 140 13.91 -15.56 -43.77
N VAL A 141 15.10 -15.99 -43.36
CA VAL A 141 15.44 -17.43 -43.27
C VAL A 141 14.86 -17.99 -41.96
N TYR A 142 14.00 -19.00 -42.07
CA TYR A 142 13.37 -19.65 -40.92
C TYR A 142 14.25 -20.79 -40.36
N PHE A 143 14.09 -21.13 -39.08
CA PHE A 143 14.76 -22.28 -38.47
C PHE A 143 14.47 -23.61 -39.21
N SER A 144 13.27 -23.75 -39.79
CA SER A 144 12.88 -24.87 -40.64
C SER A 144 13.62 -24.97 -41.98
N GLN A 145 14.47 -23.99 -42.33
CA GLN A 145 15.25 -23.92 -43.57
C GLN A 145 16.75 -24.19 -43.31
N LEU A 146 17.03 -25.08 -42.35
CA LEU A 146 18.34 -25.47 -41.80
C LEU A 146 19.42 -25.94 -42.81
N ASN A 147 19.08 -26.09 -44.10
CA ASN A 147 19.99 -26.47 -45.19
C ASN A 147 20.54 -25.28 -46.00
N ILE A 148 20.21 -24.03 -45.66
CA ILE A 148 20.73 -22.84 -46.34
C ILE A 148 22.06 -22.42 -45.70
N HIS A 149 23.04 -22.02 -46.53
CA HIS A 149 24.36 -21.58 -46.08
C HIS A 149 24.24 -20.41 -45.09
N PHE A 150 24.71 -20.61 -43.85
CA PHE A 150 24.49 -19.67 -42.74
C PHE A 150 25.48 -18.51 -42.79
N ASP A 151 24.96 -17.29 -42.98
CA ASP A 151 25.75 -16.07 -42.78
C ASP A 151 26.04 -15.84 -41.29
N GLY A 152 27.13 -15.14 -40.96
CA GLY A 152 27.49 -14.82 -39.57
C GLY A 152 26.39 -14.09 -38.80
N THR A 153 25.52 -13.33 -39.48
CA THR A 153 24.38 -12.63 -38.86
C THR A 153 23.31 -13.59 -38.35
N PHE A 154 23.10 -14.74 -39.02
CA PHE A 154 22.19 -15.79 -38.55
C PHE A 154 22.75 -16.47 -37.29
N HIS A 155 24.05 -16.79 -37.26
CA HIS A 155 24.68 -17.38 -36.08
C HIS A 155 24.60 -16.44 -34.86
N THR A 156 24.88 -15.15 -35.04
CA THR A 156 24.74 -14.14 -33.97
C THR A 156 23.31 -14.08 -33.43
N PHE A 157 22.30 -14.01 -34.31
CA PHE A 157 20.89 -14.02 -33.90
C PHE A 157 20.52 -15.30 -33.13
N TRP A 158 20.96 -16.47 -33.61
CA TRP A 158 20.63 -17.76 -32.97
C TRP A 158 21.31 -17.94 -31.60
N ILE A 159 22.51 -17.39 -31.41
CA ILE A 159 23.18 -17.34 -30.09
C ILE A 159 22.37 -16.48 -29.12
N PHE A 160 21.93 -15.28 -29.53
CA PHE A 160 21.06 -14.44 -28.69
C PHE A 160 19.72 -15.10 -28.39
N PHE A 161 19.12 -15.83 -29.34
CA PHE A 161 17.93 -16.65 -29.09
C PHE A 161 18.15 -17.74 -28.03
N LEU A 162 19.20 -18.57 -28.17
CA LEU A 162 19.43 -19.67 -27.22
C LEU A 162 19.66 -19.14 -25.80
N LEU A 163 20.38 -18.03 -25.67
CA LEU A 163 20.53 -17.33 -24.39
C LEU A 163 19.18 -16.80 -23.89
N HIS A 164 18.39 -16.14 -24.75
CA HIS A 164 17.10 -15.55 -24.39
C HIS A 164 16.12 -16.59 -23.83
N LEU A 165 15.93 -17.69 -24.56
CA LEU A 165 15.06 -18.79 -24.13
C LEU A 165 15.59 -19.45 -22.84
N TRP A 166 16.90 -19.63 -22.69
CA TRP A 166 17.49 -20.21 -21.48
C TRP A 166 17.26 -19.33 -20.24
N PHE A 167 17.48 -18.01 -20.36
CA PHE A 167 17.21 -17.08 -19.26
C PHE A 167 15.71 -16.92 -18.98
N ALA A 168 14.84 -16.94 -20.01
CA ALA A 168 13.39 -16.91 -19.84
C ALA A 168 12.87 -18.15 -19.09
N LEU A 169 13.38 -19.34 -19.41
CA LEU A 169 13.09 -20.59 -18.69
C LEU A 169 13.62 -20.54 -17.25
N LEU A 170 14.82 -20.00 -17.03
CA LEU A 170 15.42 -19.84 -15.71
C LEU A 170 14.64 -18.83 -14.83
N MET A 171 14.15 -17.75 -15.42
CA MET A 171 13.24 -16.77 -14.82
C MET A 171 11.92 -17.42 -14.41
N LEU A 172 11.26 -18.16 -15.31
CA LEU A 172 10.00 -18.87 -15.03
C LEU A 172 10.18 -19.92 -13.92
N PHE A 173 11.26 -20.70 -13.96
CA PHE A 173 11.62 -21.66 -12.91
C PHE A 173 11.85 -20.96 -11.56
N SER A 174 12.56 -19.83 -11.57
CA SER A 174 12.85 -19.03 -10.38
C SER A 174 11.59 -18.41 -9.76
N TYR A 175 10.68 -17.85 -10.58
CA TYR A 175 9.37 -17.36 -10.14
C TYR A 175 8.53 -18.50 -9.53
N SER A 176 8.53 -19.67 -10.18
CA SER A 176 7.76 -20.86 -9.74
C SER A 176 8.21 -21.38 -8.38
N PHE A 177 9.53 -21.44 -8.12
CA PHE A 177 10.06 -21.80 -6.81
C PHE A 177 9.99 -20.66 -5.77
N GLY A 178 9.90 -19.41 -6.22
CA GLY A 178 9.65 -18.22 -5.40
C GLY A 178 8.15 -17.97 -5.18
N THR A 179 7.67 -16.80 -5.59
CA THR A 179 6.30 -16.31 -5.36
C THR A 179 5.20 -17.23 -5.93
N GLY A 180 5.44 -17.88 -7.07
CA GLY A 180 4.44 -18.76 -7.70
C GLY A 180 4.00 -19.90 -6.77
N TRP A 181 4.91 -20.47 -6.00
CA TRP A 181 4.59 -21.48 -4.99
C TRP A 181 3.63 -20.97 -3.89
N THR A 182 3.74 -19.71 -3.47
CA THR A 182 2.84 -19.17 -2.44
C THR A 182 1.41 -18.99 -2.95
N ASN A 183 1.25 -18.69 -4.24
CA ASN A 183 -0.06 -18.59 -4.89
C ASN A 183 -0.73 -19.97 -4.98
N ILE A 184 0.01 -20.98 -5.46
CA ILE A 184 -0.45 -22.39 -5.50
C ILE A 184 -0.88 -22.86 -4.11
N LYS A 185 -0.04 -22.63 -3.07
CA LYS A 185 -0.35 -23.04 -1.68
C LYS A 185 -1.61 -22.34 -1.13
N SER A 186 -1.89 -21.09 -1.54
CA SER A 186 -3.12 -20.41 -1.13
C SER A 186 -4.33 -21.04 -1.81
N GLY A 187 -4.38 -21.00 -3.15
CA GLY A 187 -5.55 -21.49 -3.89
C GLY A 187 -5.93 -22.93 -3.56
N LEU A 188 -4.97 -23.84 -3.41
CA LEU A 188 -5.24 -25.23 -3.00
C LEU A 188 -5.72 -25.38 -1.54
N LYS A 189 -5.35 -24.46 -0.63
CA LYS A 189 -5.86 -24.46 0.76
C LYS A 189 -7.27 -23.87 0.82
N ASP A 190 -7.54 -22.90 -0.03
CA ASP A 190 -8.77 -22.11 -0.01
C ASP A 190 -9.88 -22.75 -0.91
N ASN A 191 -9.58 -23.87 -1.60
CA ASN A 191 -10.51 -24.64 -2.46
C ASN A 191 -11.19 -25.81 -1.70
N PRO A 192 -12.54 -25.87 -1.62
CA PRO A 192 -13.26 -26.98 -0.97
C PRO A 192 -13.11 -28.35 -1.67
N ASP A 193 -12.84 -28.38 -2.98
CA ASP A 193 -12.64 -29.63 -3.74
C ASP A 193 -11.27 -30.28 -3.44
N CYS A 194 -10.32 -29.51 -2.90
CA CYS A 194 -8.95 -29.95 -2.64
C CYS A 194 -8.80 -30.54 -1.22
N ASN A 195 -9.32 -31.75 -1.01
CA ASN A 195 -9.29 -32.46 0.27
C ASN A 195 -7.88 -33.02 0.66
N THR A 196 -6.79 -32.38 0.21
CA THR A 196 -5.41 -32.85 0.40
C THR A 196 -4.63 -32.04 1.45
N VAL A 197 -4.12 -32.73 2.47
CA VAL A 197 -3.16 -32.16 3.42
C VAL A 197 -1.85 -31.90 2.69
N ILE A 198 -1.50 -30.63 2.45
CA ILE A 198 -0.28 -30.22 1.76
C ILE A 198 0.96 -30.49 2.64
N TYR A 199 1.48 -31.71 2.59
CA TYR A 199 2.68 -32.12 3.32
C TYR A 199 3.95 -31.41 2.79
N ASP A 200 4.89 -31.11 3.69
CA ASP A 200 5.99 -30.13 3.53
C ASP A 200 7.08 -30.46 2.48
N SER A 201 6.88 -31.47 1.62
CA SER A 201 7.78 -31.81 0.52
C SER A 201 7.54 -30.93 -0.71
N ARG A 202 7.61 -29.60 -0.52
CA ARG A 202 7.29 -28.54 -1.51
C ARG A 202 7.93 -28.79 -2.88
N LEU A 203 9.20 -29.22 -2.87
CA LEU A 203 9.94 -29.63 -4.07
C LEU A 203 9.28 -30.78 -4.83
N LYS A 204 8.86 -31.87 -4.17
CA LYS A 204 8.23 -33.01 -4.84
C LYS A 204 6.90 -32.61 -5.49
N MET A 205 6.14 -31.75 -4.85
CA MET A 205 4.87 -31.25 -5.37
C MET A 205 5.06 -30.36 -6.61
N LEU A 206 5.99 -29.40 -6.58
CA LEU A 206 6.26 -28.57 -7.77
C LEU A 206 6.84 -29.41 -8.93
N PHE A 207 7.74 -30.37 -8.64
CA PHE A 207 8.20 -31.31 -9.65
C PHE A 207 7.08 -32.22 -10.18
N SER A 208 6.08 -32.58 -9.37
CA SER A 208 4.89 -33.28 -9.86
C SER A 208 4.10 -32.37 -10.80
N ILE A 209 3.67 -31.18 -10.36
CA ILE A 209 2.85 -30.25 -11.16
C ILE A 209 3.52 -29.90 -12.50
N LEU A 210 4.83 -29.66 -12.52
CA LEU A 210 5.56 -29.24 -13.73
C LEU A 210 5.89 -30.40 -14.70
N PHE A 211 6.03 -31.64 -14.23
CA PHE A 211 6.51 -32.77 -15.07
C PHE A 211 5.50 -33.92 -15.22
N TYR A 212 4.35 -33.90 -14.54
CA TYR A 212 3.25 -34.85 -14.74
C TYR A 212 2.64 -34.87 -16.16
N PRO A 213 2.57 -33.76 -16.95
CA PRO A 213 2.00 -33.82 -18.30
C PRO A 213 2.89 -34.53 -19.34
N ILE A 214 3.95 -35.24 -18.94
CA ILE A 214 4.78 -36.09 -19.80
C ILE A 214 4.31 -37.55 -19.69
N PRO A 215 3.62 -38.12 -20.72
CA PRO A 215 3.17 -39.52 -20.68
C PRO A 215 4.37 -40.47 -20.66
N GLY A 216 4.57 -41.16 -19.53
CA GLY A 216 5.66 -42.13 -19.35
C GLY A 216 6.53 -41.93 -18.11
N ALA A 217 6.42 -40.79 -17.40
CA ALA A 217 7.16 -40.50 -16.16
C ALA A 217 6.69 -41.29 -14.92
N ILE A 218 6.26 -42.56 -15.10
CA ILE A 218 5.77 -43.43 -14.02
C ILE A 218 6.97 -44.00 -13.26
N VAL A 219 7.23 -43.45 -12.08
CA VAL A 219 8.28 -43.95 -11.16
C VAL A 219 7.84 -45.29 -10.56
N LYS A 220 8.12 -46.39 -11.27
CA LYS A 220 7.96 -47.77 -10.78
C LYS A 220 8.98 -48.08 -9.68
N ASN A 221 8.64 -47.80 -8.43
CA ASN A 221 9.08 -48.54 -7.23
C ASN A 221 8.28 -48.08 -6.01
N GLN A 222 7.31 -48.90 -5.58
CA GLN A 222 6.18 -48.45 -4.77
C GLN A 222 6.30 -48.75 -3.26
N GLU A 223 7.23 -49.61 -2.85
CA GLU A 223 7.21 -50.21 -1.48
C GLU A 223 8.09 -49.51 -0.43
N ASN A 224 9.01 -48.62 -0.81
CA ASN A 224 9.88 -47.91 0.13
C ASN A 224 9.99 -46.38 -0.11
N ALA A 225 9.17 -45.84 -1.01
CA ALA A 225 9.07 -44.39 -1.18
C ALA A 225 7.98 -43.83 -0.25
N ARG A 226 8.32 -42.83 0.57
CA ARG A 226 7.34 -41.82 1.03
C ARG A 226 6.97 -40.95 -0.17
N GLY A 227 6.17 -41.55 -1.06
CA GLY A 227 5.77 -41.03 -2.37
C GLY A 227 4.72 -39.95 -2.24
N LEU A 228 4.78 -38.96 -3.13
CA LEU A 228 3.79 -37.89 -3.21
C LEU A 228 3.03 -38.06 -4.53
N THR A 229 1.87 -38.71 -4.47
CA THR A 229 0.94 -38.81 -5.59
C THR A 229 -0.06 -37.66 -5.49
N LEU A 230 0.16 -36.59 -6.27
CA LEU A 230 -0.97 -35.75 -6.68
C LEU A 230 -1.80 -36.57 -7.66
N ASN A 231 -3.13 -36.51 -7.57
CA ASN A 231 -3.98 -37.01 -8.62
C ASN A 231 -4.10 -35.92 -9.71
N PHE A 232 -4.67 -36.27 -10.86
CA PHE A 232 -4.83 -35.33 -11.96
C PHE A 232 -5.62 -34.05 -11.57
N PRO A 233 -6.71 -34.10 -10.77
CA PRO A 233 -7.43 -32.90 -10.34
C PRO A 233 -6.59 -31.91 -9.52
N GLU A 234 -5.80 -32.34 -8.53
CA GLU A 234 -5.01 -31.41 -7.71
C GLU A 234 -3.80 -30.86 -8.48
N ALA A 235 -3.27 -31.61 -9.45
CA ALA A 235 -2.26 -31.10 -10.38
C ALA A 235 -2.83 -30.04 -11.33
N PHE A 236 -4.04 -30.27 -11.85
CA PHE A 236 -4.79 -29.30 -12.65
C PHE A 236 -5.13 -28.04 -11.84
N TRP A 237 -5.68 -28.18 -10.64
CA TRP A 237 -5.96 -27.05 -9.75
C TRP A 237 -4.69 -26.30 -9.34
N GLY A 238 -3.59 -27.02 -9.07
CA GLY A 238 -2.30 -26.41 -8.78
C GLY A 238 -1.78 -25.55 -9.94
N LEU A 239 -1.91 -26.02 -11.18
CA LEU A 239 -1.58 -25.24 -12.37
C LEU A 239 -2.57 -24.07 -12.56
N PHE A 240 -3.87 -24.28 -12.36
CA PHE A 240 -4.87 -23.22 -12.42
C PHE A 240 -4.57 -22.08 -11.45
N TYR A 241 -4.25 -22.36 -10.18
CA TYR A 241 -3.91 -21.32 -9.20
C TYR A 241 -2.56 -20.65 -9.44
N PHE A 242 -1.64 -21.29 -10.18
CA PHE A 242 -0.45 -20.60 -10.69
C PHE A 242 -0.80 -19.54 -11.76
N PHE A 243 -1.80 -19.81 -12.61
CA PHE A 243 -2.29 -18.86 -13.62
C PHE A 243 -3.24 -17.80 -13.05
N SER A 244 -4.15 -18.16 -12.14
CA SER A 244 -5.35 -17.36 -11.82
C SER A 244 -5.22 -16.43 -10.62
N MET A 245 -4.35 -16.74 -9.64
CA MET A 245 -4.18 -15.85 -8.46
C MET A 245 -3.31 -14.62 -8.72
N ASP A 246 -2.52 -14.60 -9.79
CA ASP A 246 -1.54 -13.54 -10.06
C ASP A 246 -1.22 -13.48 -11.56
N TRP A 247 -1.51 -12.35 -12.19
CA TRP A 247 -1.24 -12.13 -13.62
C TRP A 247 0.24 -12.34 -13.98
N ARG A 248 1.16 -12.18 -13.01
CA ARG A 248 2.61 -12.41 -13.21
C ARG A 248 2.92 -13.87 -13.54
N GLY A 249 2.17 -14.83 -13.00
CA GLY A 249 2.34 -16.26 -13.31
C GLY A 249 1.97 -16.56 -14.77
N ALA A 250 0.80 -16.07 -15.19
CA ALA A 250 0.37 -16.14 -16.59
C ALA A 250 1.32 -15.40 -17.54
N TYR A 251 1.84 -14.23 -17.13
CA TYR A 251 2.80 -13.46 -17.92
C TYR A 251 4.10 -14.24 -18.18
N HIS A 252 4.74 -14.79 -17.15
CA HIS A 252 6.02 -15.49 -17.32
C HIS A 252 5.89 -16.76 -18.17
N ILE A 253 4.75 -17.46 -18.14
CA ILE A 253 4.48 -18.59 -19.06
C ILE A 253 4.26 -18.08 -20.49
N SER A 254 3.39 -17.09 -20.69
CA SER A 254 3.12 -16.50 -22.01
C SER A 254 4.39 -15.96 -22.67
N PHE A 255 5.29 -15.35 -21.90
CA PHE A 255 6.59 -14.87 -22.36
C PHE A 255 7.47 -15.99 -22.90
N VAL A 256 7.54 -17.14 -22.21
CA VAL A 256 8.27 -18.33 -22.71
C VAL A 256 7.61 -18.90 -23.97
N ILE A 257 6.27 -18.96 -24.03
CA ILE A 257 5.54 -19.42 -25.23
C ILE A 257 5.85 -18.52 -26.44
N VAL A 258 5.74 -17.19 -26.28
CA VAL A 258 6.09 -16.21 -27.34
C VAL A 258 7.55 -16.35 -27.77
N SER A 259 8.47 -16.57 -26.82
CA SER A 259 9.90 -16.79 -27.11
C SER A 259 10.16 -18.09 -27.90
N MET A 260 9.39 -19.15 -27.63
CA MET A 260 9.42 -20.39 -28.41
C MET A 260 8.80 -20.21 -29.81
N MET A 261 7.69 -19.49 -29.92
CA MET A 261 7.07 -19.16 -31.21
C MET A 261 8.00 -18.30 -32.09
N GLY A 262 8.83 -17.44 -31.48
CA GLY A 262 9.89 -16.69 -32.15
C GLY A 262 10.89 -17.56 -32.91
N ALA A 263 11.29 -18.70 -32.34
CA ALA A 263 12.24 -19.60 -32.99
C ALA A 263 11.59 -20.65 -33.90
N PHE A 264 10.46 -21.23 -33.49
CA PHE A 264 9.88 -22.39 -34.19
C PHE A 264 8.78 -22.03 -35.20
N ALA A 265 8.14 -20.86 -35.07
CA ALA A 265 7.08 -20.42 -35.97
C ALA A 265 7.49 -19.20 -36.82
N ASN A 266 7.84 -18.08 -36.18
CA ASN A 266 8.16 -16.84 -36.89
C ASN A 266 9.00 -15.87 -36.02
N PRO A 267 10.21 -15.45 -36.45
CA PRO A 267 11.04 -14.49 -35.71
C PRO A 267 10.35 -13.19 -35.28
N TRP A 268 9.30 -12.75 -35.98
CA TRP A 268 8.51 -11.57 -35.60
C TRP A 268 7.86 -11.67 -34.21
N PHE A 269 7.64 -12.87 -33.64
CA PHE A 269 7.16 -13.00 -32.26
C PHE A 269 8.14 -12.41 -31.22
N PHE A 270 9.44 -12.29 -31.54
CA PHE A 270 10.38 -11.61 -30.63
C PHE A 270 10.09 -10.11 -30.48
N VAL A 271 9.44 -9.45 -31.44
CA VAL A 271 9.06 -8.02 -31.27
C VAL A 271 8.07 -7.85 -30.12
N ILE A 272 7.26 -8.86 -29.82
CA ILE A 272 6.33 -8.85 -28.68
C ILE A 272 7.08 -8.86 -27.33
N THR A 273 8.28 -9.44 -27.24
CA THR A 273 9.03 -9.48 -25.97
C THR A 273 9.56 -8.10 -25.54
N VAL A 274 9.62 -7.13 -26.45
CA VAL A 274 9.96 -5.72 -26.13
C VAL A 274 8.94 -5.09 -25.17
N PHE A 275 7.68 -5.54 -25.19
CA PHE A 275 6.64 -5.04 -24.28
C PHE A 275 6.85 -5.42 -22.80
N ASP A 276 7.88 -6.20 -22.45
CA ASP A 276 8.27 -6.43 -21.04
C ASP A 276 8.60 -5.13 -20.28
N ILE A 277 8.94 -4.05 -20.99
CA ILE A 277 9.06 -2.70 -20.40
C ILE A 277 7.78 -2.24 -19.66
N MET A 278 6.59 -2.67 -20.13
CA MET A 278 5.32 -2.38 -19.47
C MET A 278 5.21 -3.06 -18.10
N ARG A 279 5.87 -4.20 -17.90
CA ARG A 279 5.96 -4.86 -16.59
C ARG A 279 7.09 -4.27 -15.75
N MET A 280 8.22 -3.93 -16.34
CA MET A 280 9.40 -3.40 -15.63
C MET A 280 9.22 -2.00 -15.04
N ASN A 281 8.59 -1.08 -15.77
CA ASN A 281 8.56 0.33 -15.39
C ASN A 281 7.18 0.75 -14.84
N LYS A 282 7.14 1.16 -13.56
CA LYS A 282 5.92 1.64 -12.88
C LYS A 282 5.23 2.83 -13.58
N VAL A 283 5.99 3.71 -14.24
CA VAL A 283 5.42 4.84 -14.98
C VAL A 283 4.67 4.33 -16.22
N VAL A 284 5.22 3.31 -16.90
CA VAL A 284 4.56 2.68 -18.05
C VAL A 284 3.35 1.84 -17.61
N GLN A 285 3.42 1.16 -16.45
CA GLN A 285 2.24 0.50 -15.84
C GLN A 285 1.11 1.51 -15.59
N TYR A 286 1.42 2.69 -15.05
CA TYR A 286 0.45 3.74 -14.76
C TYR A 286 -0.17 4.33 -16.03
N VAL A 287 0.64 4.58 -17.07
CA VAL A 287 0.17 5.03 -18.40
C VAL A 287 -0.69 3.97 -19.09
N LEU A 288 -0.39 2.69 -18.97
CA LEU A 288 -1.23 1.61 -19.51
C LEU A 288 -2.57 1.51 -18.74
N ARG A 289 -2.51 1.64 -17.41
CA ARG A 289 -3.69 1.54 -16.53
C ARG A 289 -4.71 2.65 -16.79
N SER A 290 -4.30 3.87 -17.11
CA SER A 290 -5.24 4.98 -17.39
C SER A 290 -6.15 4.70 -18.59
N VAL A 291 -5.66 3.96 -19.58
CA VAL A 291 -6.42 3.57 -20.77
C VAL A 291 -7.29 2.35 -20.48
N VAL A 292 -6.74 1.35 -19.77
CA VAL A 292 -7.44 0.08 -19.49
C VAL A 292 -8.59 0.24 -18.48
N LEU A 293 -8.48 1.12 -17.48
CA LEU A 293 -9.48 1.26 -16.41
C LEU A 293 -10.89 1.64 -16.88
N ARG A 294 -11.01 2.39 -17.99
CA ARG A 294 -12.30 2.83 -18.56
C ARG A 294 -12.39 2.52 -20.05
N LEU A 295 -11.81 1.38 -20.42
CA LEU A 295 -11.78 0.86 -21.79
C LEU A 295 -13.18 0.46 -22.28
N ASP A 296 -14.11 0.16 -21.37
CA ASP A 296 -15.55 0.02 -21.65
C ASP A 296 -16.14 1.31 -22.24
N GLN A 297 -15.90 2.45 -21.60
CA GLN A 297 -16.38 3.76 -22.05
C GLN A 297 -15.76 4.16 -23.38
N VAL A 298 -14.45 3.91 -23.55
CA VAL A 298 -13.73 4.15 -24.81
C VAL A 298 -14.28 3.26 -25.94
N LEU A 299 -14.51 1.97 -25.71
CA LEU A 299 -15.07 1.06 -26.73
C LEU A 299 -16.51 1.44 -27.12
N VAL A 300 -17.37 1.81 -26.15
CA VAL A 300 -18.73 2.28 -26.45
C VAL A 300 -18.69 3.59 -27.27
N THR A 301 -17.77 4.50 -26.95
CA THR A 301 -17.59 5.75 -27.71
C THR A 301 -17.06 5.50 -29.12
N LEU A 302 -16.10 4.58 -29.30
CA LEU A 302 -15.61 4.16 -30.62
C LEU A 302 -16.67 3.43 -31.44
N PHE A 303 -17.54 2.64 -30.81
CA PHE A 303 -18.67 2.00 -31.50
C PHE A 303 -19.71 3.04 -31.96
N LEU A 304 -20.02 4.04 -31.12
CA LEU A 304 -20.85 5.18 -31.53
C LEU A 304 -20.22 5.97 -32.69
N ALA A 305 -18.91 6.20 -32.63
CA ALA A 305 -18.16 6.84 -33.72
C ALA A 305 -18.27 6.05 -35.03
N PHE A 306 -18.08 4.73 -34.98
CA PHE A 306 -18.25 3.84 -36.15
C PHE A 306 -19.68 3.91 -36.73
N LEU A 307 -20.71 3.91 -35.89
CA LEU A 307 -22.11 4.06 -36.35
C LEU A 307 -22.36 5.40 -37.04
N ILE A 308 -21.78 6.50 -36.53
CA ILE A 308 -21.93 7.83 -37.12
C ILE A 308 -21.11 7.95 -38.42
N LEU A 309 -19.89 7.41 -38.46
CA LEU A 309 -19.07 7.30 -39.67
C LEU A 309 -19.80 6.50 -40.77
N TYR A 310 -20.50 5.42 -40.41
CA TYR A 310 -21.33 4.66 -41.34
C TYR A 310 -22.49 5.47 -41.93
N VAL A 311 -23.14 6.34 -41.14
CA VAL A 311 -24.18 7.25 -41.65
C VAL A 311 -23.60 8.26 -42.65
N PHE A 312 -22.47 8.91 -42.33
CA PHE A 312 -21.82 9.83 -43.26
C PHE A 312 -21.31 9.14 -44.54
N ALA A 313 -20.68 7.97 -44.41
CA ALA A 313 -20.22 7.17 -45.56
C ALA A 313 -21.39 6.69 -46.44
N SER A 314 -22.54 6.38 -45.85
CA SER A 314 -23.75 6.01 -46.60
C SER A 314 -24.33 7.21 -47.36
N GLY A 315 -24.38 8.38 -46.72
CA GLY A 315 -24.85 9.62 -47.35
C GLY A 315 -23.94 10.09 -48.51
N LEU A 316 -22.61 9.98 -48.35
CA LEU A 316 -21.70 10.24 -49.48
C LEU A 316 -21.79 9.17 -50.56
N PHE A 317 -21.93 7.88 -50.21
CA PHE A 317 -22.12 6.84 -51.23
C PHE A 317 -23.37 7.10 -52.07
N GLU A 318 -24.50 7.41 -51.43
CA GLU A 318 -25.75 7.74 -52.12
C GLU A 318 -25.57 8.97 -53.03
N ARG A 319 -25.03 10.08 -52.51
CA ARG A 319 -24.88 11.30 -53.31
C ARG A 319 -23.79 11.20 -54.39
N SER A 320 -22.71 10.44 -54.18
CA SER A 320 -21.64 10.18 -55.18
C SER A 320 -22.12 9.39 -56.40
N ARG A 321 -23.34 8.87 -56.36
CA ARG A 321 -24.02 8.21 -57.48
C ARG A 321 -24.97 9.14 -58.25
N GLU A 322 -25.40 10.25 -57.63
CA GLU A 322 -26.27 11.26 -58.24
C GLU A 322 -25.45 12.41 -58.82
N ASP A 323 -24.53 12.95 -58.02
CA ASP A 323 -23.57 14.00 -58.39
C ASP A 323 -22.14 13.44 -58.41
N GLN A 324 -21.25 14.06 -59.20
CA GLN A 324 -19.83 13.74 -59.23
C GLN A 324 -19.12 14.40 -58.02
N VAL A 325 -19.39 13.88 -56.82
CA VAL A 325 -18.94 14.45 -55.54
C VAL A 325 -17.44 14.23 -55.30
N ASP A 326 -16.66 15.29 -55.42
CA ASP A 326 -15.20 15.26 -55.21
C ASP A 326 -14.83 15.65 -53.76
N LEU A 327 -15.14 14.75 -52.82
CA LEU A 327 -14.80 14.86 -51.40
C LEU A 327 -13.79 13.77 -51.00
N SER A 328 -12.77 14.13 -50.22
CA SER A 328 -11.67 13.24 -49.83
C SER A 328 -11.22 13.41 -48.38
N PHE A 329 -10.31 12.54 -47.96
CA PHE A 329 -9.47 12.73 -46.77
C PHE A 329 -8.00 12.69 -47.21
N GLU A 330 -7.26 13.80 -47.11
CA GLU A 330 -5.82 13.83 -47.50
C GLU A 330 -5.61 13.26 -48.92
N ASP A 331 -6.41 13.78 -49.86
CA ASP A 331 -6.48 13.44 -51.28
C ASP A 331 -6.85 11.97 -51.57
N ARG A 332 -7.33 11.22 -50.56
CA ARG A 332 -7.87 9.86 -50.70
C ARG A 332 -9.34 9.85 -51.07
N THR A 333 -9.62 9.38 -52.28
CA THR A 333 -10.94 8.96 -52.76
C THR A 333 -11.09 7.42 -52.62
N PRO A 334 -12.32 6.85 -52.64
CA PRO A 334 -12.50 5.40 -52.47
C PRO A 334 -12.04 4.60 -53.70
N GLU A 335 -11.28 3.52 -53.49
CA GLU A 335 -10.71 2.67 -54.57
C GLU A 335 -11.77 2.06 -55.50
N GLU A 336 -12.99 1.85 -55.00
CA GLU A 336 -14.14 1.35 -55.75
C GLU A 336 -15.35 2.24 -55.44
N GLY A 337 -16.18 2.56 -56.44
CA GLY A 337 -17.42 3.33 -56.27
C GLY A 337 -18.55 2.56 -55.58
N ASN A 338 -18.29 1.94 -54.43
CA ASN A 338 -19.25 1.16 -53.66
C ASN A 338 -19.23 1.50 -52.16
N LEU A 339 -20.32 1.20 -51.46
CA LEU A 339 -20.50 1.52 -50.03
C LEU A 339 -19.43 0.92 -49.11
N LYS A 340 -18.85 -0.24 -49.47
CA LYS A 340 -17.79 -0.87 -48.67
C LYS A 340 -16.52 -0.01 -48.70
N SER A 341 -16.12 0.47 -49.88
CA SER A 341 -14.90 1.27 -50.02
C SER A 341 -15.08 2.68 -49.47
N TRP A 342 -16.27 3.28 -49.60
CA TRP A 342 -16.64 4.49 -48.85
C TRP A 342 -16.55 4.28 -47.33
N LEU A 343 -17.10 3.18 -46.79
CA LEU A 343 -17.03 2.89 -45.35
C LEU A 343 -15.59 2.65 -44.87
N LEU A 344 -14.77 1.93 -45.64
CA LEU A 344 -13.36 1.71 -45.31
C LEU A 344 -12.58 3.04 -45.25
N LEU A 345 -12.75 3.90 -46.25
CA LEU A 345 -12.14 5.23 -46.29
C LEU A 345 -12.48 6.06 -45.02
N PHE A 346 -13.75 6.06 -44.61
CA PHE A 346 -14.20 6.75 -43.39
C PHE A 346 -13.67 6.12 -42.09
N VAL A 347 -13.44 4.81 -42.06
CA VAL A 347 -12.91 4.08 -40.89
C VAL A 347 -11.39 4.23 -40.78
N GLU A 348 -10.67 4.28 -41.90
CA GLU A 348 -9.20 4.38 -41.93
C GLU A 348 -8.71 5.81 -41.68
N TYR A 349 -9.36 6.82 -42.28
CA TYR A 349 -8.90 8.21 -42.22
C TYR A 349 -9.82 9.12 -41.38
N GLY A 350 -11.13 8.91 -41.46
CA GLY A 350 -12.13 9.93 -41.06
C GLY A 350 -12.15 10.32 -39.58
N LEU A 351 -11.83 9.41 -38.65
CA LEU A 351 -11.77 9.75 -37.22
C LEU A 351 -10.68 10.79 -36.89
N ILE A 352 -9.63 10.86 -37.72
CA ILE A 352 -8.45 11.71 -37.51
C ILE A 352 -8.51 12.91 -38.47
N ASN A 353 -8.65 12.65 -39.77
CA ASN A 353 -8.58 13.67 -40.81
C ASN A 353 -9.96 14.32 -41.06
N PRO A 354 -10.02 15.64 -41.33
CA PRO A 354 -11.24 16.28 -41.78
C PRO A 354 -11.60 15.78 -43.19
N LEU A 355 -12.91 15.63 -43.44
CA LEU A 355 -13.44 15.50 -44.79
C LEU A 355 -13.35 16.86 -45.50
N LEU A 356 -12.69 16.92 -46.65
CA LEU A 356 -12.47 18.15 -47.42
C LEU A 356 -12.99 17.99 -48.86
N MET A 357 -13.19 19.13 -49.53
CA MET A 357 -13.41 19.17 -50.97
C MET A 357 -12.08 19.17 -51.71
N ASN A 358 -11.94 18.29 -52.70
CA ASN A 358 -10.80 18.32 -53.59
C ASN A 358 -10.83 19.61 -54.43
N THR A 359 -9.67 20.25 -54.58
CA THR A 359 -9.49 21.43 -55.43
C THR A 359 -8.43 21.22 -56.52
N GLU A 360 -7.94 19.98 -56.70
CA GLU A 360 -6.97 19.60 -57.73
C GLU A 360 -7.64 18.76 -58.83
N GLY A 361 -8.52 19.41 -59.62
CA GLY A 361 -9.20 18.78 -60.76
C GLY A 361 -9.56 19.81 -61.85
N ASP A 362 -8.71 19.91 -62.86
CA ASP A 362 -8.75 20.69 -64.12
C ASP A 362 -9.21 22.18 -64.10
N ASP A 363 -8.49 22.99 -64.87
CA ASP A 363 -8.80 24.37 -65.32
C ASP A 363 -9.28 25.39 -64.26
N ALA A 364 -8.30 25.99 -63.56
CA ALA A 364 -8.47 27.14 -62.67
C ALA A 364 -8.98 28.45 -63.34
N ASP A 365 -9.33 28.42 -64.62
CA ASP A 365 -9.80 29.58 -65.40
C ASP A 365 -11.35 29.72 -65.44
N ASP A 366 -12.14 28.72 -65.01
CA ASP A 366 -13.63 28.78 -64.96
C ASP A 366 -14.22 28.90 -63.55
N VAL A 367 -13.43 29.34 -62.56
CA VAL A 367 -13.83 29.51 -61.14
C VAL A 367 -14.72 30.77 -60.93
N THR A 368 -15.62 31.04 -61.88
CA THR A 368 -16.70 32.03 -61.76
C THR A 368 -18.08 31.50 -62.11
N HIS A 369 -18.20 30.19 -62.45
CA HIS A 369 -19.51 29.56 -62.52
C HIS A 369 -20.24 29.61 -61.16
N GLU A 370 -21.55 29.84 -61.20
CA GLU A 370 -22.34 30.33 -60.06
C GLU A 370 -22.23 29.44 -58.80
N ILE A 371 -22.17 30.08 -57.62
CA ILE A 371 -22.22 29.39 -56.31
C ILE A 371 -23.64 28.85 -56.08
N GLY A 372 -23.96 27.73 -56.73
CA GLY A 372 -25.25 27.06 -56.65
C GLY A 372 -25.54 26.45 -55.28
N SER A 373 -26.82 26.21 -55.00
CA SER A 373 -27.30 25.68 -53.72
C SER A 373 -26.65 24.36 -53.29
N GLU A 374 -26.25 23.51 -54.23
CA GLU A 374 -25.60 22.23 -53.94
C GLU A 374 -24.24 22.40 -53.26
N HIS A 375 -23.43 23.40 -53.67
CA HIS A 375 -22.14 23.69 -53.03
C HIS A 375 -22.29 24.07 -51.55
N PHE A 376 -23.35 24.81 -51.21
CA PHE A 376 -23.68 25.11 -49.81
C PHE A 376 -24.02 23.84 -49.02
N GLY A 377 -24.70 22.86 -49.65
CA GLY A 377 -24.96 21.54 -49.06
C GLY A 377 -23.69 20.79 -48.67
N TYR A 378 -22.68 20.74 -49.56
CA TYR A 378 -21.41 20.07 -49.27
C TYR A 378 -20.58 20.79 -48.19
N ILE A 379 -20.59 22.13 -48.17
CA ILE A 379 -19.93 22.91 -47.12
C ILE A 379 -20.59 22.64 -45.76
N VAL A 380 -21.92 22.62 -45.69
CA VAL A 380 -22.66 22.28 -44.47
C VAL A 380 -22.38 20.83 -44.03
N PHE A 381 -22.30 19.88 -44.97
CA PHE A 381 -21.95 18.49 -44.68
C PHE A 381 -20.54 18.36 -44.08
N GLN A 382 -19.53 19.00 -44.67
CA GLN A 382 -18.15 19.03 -44.14
C GLN A 382 -18.08 19.65 -42.74
N ILE A 383 -18.79 20.77 -42.51
CA ILE A 383 -18.82 21.44 -41.20
C ILE A 383 -19.47 20.55 -40.13
N ILE A 384 -20.60 19.92 -40.44
CA ILE A 384 -21.29 19.00 -39.52
C ILE A 384 -20.42 17.76 -39.25
N TYR A 385 -19.77 17.23 -40.28
CA TYR A 385 -18.83 16.11 -40.16
C TYR A 385 -17.68 16.44 -39.20
N TYR A 386 -16.95 17.53 -39.49
CA TYR A 386 -15.80 17.97 -38.71
C TYR A 386 -16.16 18.26 -37.25
N LEU A 387 -17.31 18.92 -37.02
CA LEU A 387 -17.79 19.23 -35.68
C LEU A 387 -18.12 17.96 -34.89
N ILE A 388 -18.79 16.98 -35.49
CA ILE A 388 -19.22 15.77 -34.78
C ILE A 388 -18.07 14.77 -34.61
N ILE A 389 -17.34 14.43 -35.67
CA ILE A 389 -16.28 13.42 -35.65
C ILE A 389 -14.98 13.99 -35.08
N ASN A 390 -14.32 14.88 -35.82
CA ASN A 390 -12.94 15.28 -35.54
C ASN A 390 -12.83 16.19 -34.30
N LEU A 391 -13.86 17.01 -34.03
CA LEU A 391 -13.91 17.87 -32.85
C LEU A 391 -14.57 17.15 -31.66
N VAL A 392 -15.88 16.87 -31.70
CA VAL A 392 -16.62 16.38 -30.52
C VAL A 392 -16.21 14.97 -30.11
N ILE A 393 -16.25 13.98 -31.01
CA ILE A 393 -16.00 12.58 -30.63
C ILE A 393 -14.53 12.38 -30.22
N THR A 394 -13.57 12.91 -30.97
CA THR A 394 -12.15 12.80 -30.61
C THR A 394 -11.81 13.56 -29.31
N ALA A 395 -12.50 14.68 -29.01
CA ALA A 395 -12.40 15.34 -27.69
C ALA A 395 -13.02 14.51 -26.55
N ILE A 396 -14.12 13.77 -26.80
CA ILE A 396 -14.71 12.86 -25.80
C ILE A 396 -13.77 11.68 -25.51
N ILE A 397 -13.24 11.02 -26.56
CA ILE A 397 -12.34 9.86 -26.40
C ILE A 397 -11.07 10.25 -25.63
N SER A 398 -10.44 11.37 -26.00
CA SER A 398 -9.27 11.88 -25.27
C SER A 398 -9.64 12.39 -23.88
N GLY A 399 -10.79 13.02 -23.71
CA GLY A 399 -11.34 13.46 -22.42
C GLY A 399 -11.52 12.33 -21.42
N ILE A 400 -12.08 11.18 -21.84
CA ILE A 400 -12.21 9.98 -20.99
C ILE A 400 -10.83 9.53 -20.47
N ILE A 401 -9.79 9.53 -21.31
CA ILE A 401 -8.44 9.12 -20.92
C ILE A 401 -7.78 10.15 -19.98
N ILE A 402 -7.92 11.44 -20.29
CA ILE A 402 -7.40 12.56 -19.48
C ILE A 402 -8.03 12.57 -18.09
N ASP A 403 -9.34 12.35 -17.99
CA ASP A 403 -10.05 12.26 -16.72
C ASP A 403 -9.65 11.00 -15.93
N THR A 404 -9.32 9.86 -16.57
CA THR A 404 -8.77 8.71 -15.83
C THR A 404 -7.39 9.04 -15.25
N PHE A 405 -6.56 9.77 -16.00
CA PHE A 405 -5.30 10.31 -15.49
C PHE A 405 -5.50 11.39 -14.40
N ALA A 406 -6.63 12.09 -14.36
CA ALA A 406 -6.97 13.01 -13.27
C ALA A 406 -7.36 12.23 -12.00
N GLN A 407 -8.33 11.32 -12.12
CA GLN A 407 -8.80 10.48 -11.01
C GLN A 407 -7.65 9.69 -10.38
N MET A 408 -6.84 8.98 -11.16
CA MET A 408 -5.69 8.21 -10.63
C MET A 408 -4.60 9.08 -9.97
N ARG A 409 -4.61 10.40 -10.11
CA ARG A 409 -3.72 11.32 -9.35
C ARG A 409 -4.39 11.76 -8.06
N SER A 410 -5.69 12.05 -8.10
CA SER A 410 -6.50 12.31 -6.91
C SER A 410 -6.50 11.11 -5.96
N ASP A 411 -6.71 9.90 -6.49
CA ASP A 411 -6.69 8.61 -5.76
C ASP A 411 -5.40 8.43 -4.93
N VAL A 412 -4.25 8.61 -5.58
CA VAL A 412 -2.93 8.46 -4.95
C VAL A 412 -2.69 9.56 -3.91
N LYS A 413 -3.21 10.77 -4.13
CA LYS A 413 -3.15 11.86 -3.16
C LYS A 413 -4.05 11.58 -1.95
N GLU A 414 -5.30 11.17 -2.15
CA GLU A 414 -6.25 10.87 -1.08
C GLU A 414 -5.70 9.79 -0.12
N VAL A 415 -5.12 8.72 -0.66
CA VAL A 415 -4.44 7.68 0.13
C VAL A 415 -3.24 8.23 0.92
N GLN A 416 -2.50 9.20 0.37
CA GLN A 416 -1.35 9.80 1.05
C GLN A 416 -1.76 10.83 2.12
N ASP A 417 -2.84 11.57 1.89
CA ASP A 417 -3.42 12.53 2.83
C ASP A 417 -4.11 11.77 4.00
N ASP A 418 -4.80 10.65 3.73
CA ASP A 418 -5.37 9.71 4.73
C ASP A 418 -4.31 9.18 5.71
N LEU A 419 -3.14 8.80 5.19
CA LEU A 419 -2.01 8.27 5.97
C LEU A 419 -1.28 9.31 6.82
N VAL A 420 -1.53 10.61 6.61
CA VAL A 420 -0.91 11.72 7.37
C VAL A 420 -1.92 12.38 8.32
N SER A 421 -3.19 12.49 7.91
CA SER A 421 -4.26 13.15 8.67
C SER A 421 -4.89 12.29 9.78
N THR A 422 -4.72 10.96 9.75
CA THR A 422 -5.26 10.06 10.79
C THR A 422 -4.28 8.95 11.16
N CYS A 423 -4.33 8.48 12.41
CA CYS A 423 -3.67 7.23 12.79
C CYS A 423 -4.42 6.04 12.18
N PHE A 424 -3.74 5.29 11.30
CA PHE A 424 -4.27 4.09 10.62
C PHE A 424 -4.90 3.03 11.56
N ILE A 425 -4.48 2.98 12.83
CA ILE A 425 -4.95 1.97 13.80
C ILE A 425 -6.11 2.46 14.68
N CYS A 426 -6.11 3.72 15.12
CA CYS A 426 -7.10 4.23 16.06
C CYS A 426 -8.08 5.27 15.48
N ASP A 427 -7.92 5.74 14.24
CA ASP A 427 -8.83 6.74 13.63
C ASP A 427 -8.89 8.06 14.44
N ILE A 428 -7.76 8.44 15.05
CA ILE A 428 -7.56 9.71 15.78
C ILE A 428 -6.57 10.57 14.98
N SER A 429 -6.84 11.87 14.86
CA SER A 429 -6.03 12.82 14.09
C SER A 429 -4.88 13.42 14.92
N PRO A 430 -3.81 13.96 14.29
CA PRO A 430 -2.67 14.56 15.00
C PRO A 430 -3.05 15.64 16.02
N GLU A 431 -4.06 16.47 15.72
CA GLU A 431 -4.45 17.62 16.53
C GLU A 431 -4.95 17.21 17.93
N GLU A 432 -5.61 16.05 18.05
CA GLU A 432 -6.06 15.55 19.36
C GLU A 432 -4.87 15.08 20.23
N PHE A 433 -3.79 14.58 19.62
CA PHE A 433 -2.55 14.26 20.33
C PHE A 433 -1.75 15.53 20.68
N GLU A 434 -1.66 16.50 19.77
CA GLU A 434 -0.97 17.77 20.00
C GLU A 434 -1.65 18.62 21.09
N ALA A 435 -2.99 18.60 21.18
CA ALA A 435 -3.74 19.22 22.27
C ALA A 435 -3.36 18.67 23.67
N HIS A 436 -2.86 17.43 23.72
CA HIS A 436 -2.36 16.76 24.94
C HIS A 436 -0.81 16.74 25.01
N ASN A 437 -0.12 17.52 24.17
CA ASN A 437 1.36 17.56 24.05
C ASN A 437 2.03 16.20 23.71
N ILE A 438 1.28 15.28 23.08
CA ILE A 438 1.76 13.96 22.65
C ILE A 438 2.26 14.04 21.21
N SER A 439 3.48 13.59 20.94
CA SER A 439 3.99 13.52 19.57
C SER A 439 3.27 12.43 18.75
N PHE A 440 2.54 12.84 17.71
CA PHE A 440 1.89 11.92 16.76
C PHE A 440 2.89 10.96 16.10
N GLN A 441 4.10 11.44 15.76
CA GLN A 441 5.17 10.61 15.20
C GLN A 441 5.64 9.53 16.17
N GLN A 442 5.77 9.84 17.47
CA GLN A 442 6.08 8.82 18.48
C GLN A 442 4.91 7.83 18.66
N HIS A 443 3.67 8.30 18.57
CA HIS A 443 2.49 7.45 18.65
C HIS A 443 2.45 6.40 17.51
N ILE A 444 2.58 6.82 16.24
CA ILE A 444 2.51 5.90 15.10
C ILE A 444 3.74 4.99 14.97
N THR A 445 4.92 5.40 15.43
CA THR A 445 6.14 4.57 15.37
C THR A 445 6.28 3.61 16.56
N GLU A 446 6.09 4.08 17.79
CA GLU A 446 6.28 3.26 18.99
C GLU A 446 5.04 2.47 19.39
N GLN A 447 3.86 3.10 19.34
CA GLN A 447 2.65 2.61 20.01
C GLN A 447 1.73 1.85 19.05
N HIS A 448 1.40 2.47 17.91
CA HIS A 448 0.37 2.04 16.95
C HIS A 448 0.97 1.72 15.57
N ASN A 449 2.24 1.24 15.52
CA ASN A 449 2.86 0.86 14.26
C ASN A 449 2.15 -0.33 13.61
N VAL A 450 1.69 -0.09 12.37
CA VAL A 450 0.83 -0.98 11.58
C VAL A 450 1.41 -2.40 11.42
N TRP A 451 2.72 -2.53 11.22
CA TRP A 451 3.34 -3.85 11.02
C TRP A 451 3.50 -4.66 12.31
N LYS A 452 3.54 -4.03 13.49
CA LYS A 452 3.64 -4.76 14.76
C LYS A 452 2.43 -5.69 14.97
N TYR A 453 1.25 -5.34 14.45
CA TYR A 453 0.06 -6.21 14.49
C TYR A 453 0.21 -7.46 13.59
N VAL A 454 0.86 -7.32 12.43
CA VAL A 454 1.21 -8.45 11.54
C VAL A 454 2.23 -9.37 12.22
N TRP A 455 3.23 -8.79 12.89
CA TRP A 455 4.25 -9.54 13.63
C TRP A 455 3.67 -10.24 14.87
N LEU A 456 2.67 -9.65 15.54
CA LEU A 456 1.91 -10.32 16.60
C LEU A 456 1.14 -11.54 16.05
N LYS A 457 0.48 -11.41 14.89
CA LYS A 457 -0.22 -12.54 14.25
C LYS A 457 0.75 -13.68 13.89
N MET A 458 1.97 -13.37 13.41
CA MET A 458 3.02 -14.36 13.20
C MET A 458 3.50 -15.01 14.51
N TYR A 459 3.79 -14.21 15.54
CA TYR A 459 4.23 -14.72 16.84
C TYR A 459 3.21 -15.69 17.47
N LEU A 460 1.92 -15.34 17.42
CA LEU A 460 0.85 -16.20 17.94
C LEU A 460 0.68 -17.50 17.13
N ARG A 461 0.97 -17.49 15.82
CA ARG A 461 0.98 -18.72 15.00
C ARG A 461 2.11 -19.68 15.33
N GLU A 462 3.28 -19.17 15.73
CA GLU A 462 4.44 -19.99 16.11
C GLU A 462 4.40 -20.45 17.58
N LYS A 463 3.64 -19.75 18.45
CA LYS A 463 3.50 -20.04 19.88
C LYS A 463 2.49 -21.16 20.16
N ASP A 464 2.79 -22.00 21.15
CA ASP A 464 1.80 -22.98 21.66
C ASP A 464 0.59 -22.27 22.28
N LYS A 465 -0.61 -22.70 21.88
CA LYS A 465 -1.91 -22.22 22.36
C LYS A 465 -2.08 -22.43 23.86
N MET A 466 -1.44 -23.45 24.44
CA MET A 466 -1.47 -23.69 25.89
C MET A 466 -0.55 -22.74 26.67
N ALA A 467 0.37 -22.06 26.00
CA ALA A 467 1.25 -21.04 26.57
C ALA A 467 0.73 -19.60 26.39
N TYR A 468 -0.49 -19.42 25.90
CA TYR A 468 -1.12 -18.11 25.75
C TYR A 468 -1.49 -17.50 27.11
N ASN A 469 -1.20 -16.22 27.32
CA ASN A 469 -1.75 -15.45 28.43
C ASN A 469 -3.23 -15.08 28.20
N GLY A 470 -3.90 -14.51 29.21
CA GLY A 470 -5.33 -14.20 29.15
C GLY A 470 -5.74 -13.20 28.05
N THR A 471 -4.86 -12.27 27.68
CA THR A 471 -5.09 -11.31 26.59
C THR A 471 -4.82 -11.96 25.24
N GLU A 472 -3.72 -12.70 25.10
CA GLU A 472 -3.40 -13.49 23.89
C GLU A 472 -4.53 -14.48 23.55
N SER A 473 -5.06 -15.17 24.56
CA SER A 473 -6.18 -16.12 24.44
C SER A 473 -7.47 -15.49 23.93
N TYR A 474 -7.65 -14.18 24.10
CA TYR A 474 -8.79 -13.43 23.56
C TYR A 474 -8.49 -12.86 22.17
N VAL A 475 -7.29 -12.32 21.96
CA VAL A 475 -6.90 -11.59 20.75
C VAL A 475 -6.51 -12.53 19.60
N ALA A 476 -5.91 -13.69 19.88
CA ALA A 476 -5.49 -14.65 18.86
C ALA A 476 -6.63 -15.09 17.89
N PRO A 477 -7.82 -15.55 18.36
CA PRO A 477 -8.90 -15.92 17.44
C PRO A 477 -9.47 -14.72 16.65
N LEU A 478 -9.42 -13.51 17.22
CA LEU A 478 -9.86 -12.28 16.54
C LEU A 478 -8.89 -11.89 15.41
N LEU A 479 -7.57 -11.96 15.65
CA LEU A 479 -6.54 -11.72 14.64
C LEU A 479 -6.56 -12.77 13.54
N GLU A 480 -6.79 -14.05 13.86
CA GLU A 480 -6.93 -15.11 12.85
C GLU A 480 -8.14 -14.86 11.93
N ALA A 481 -9.28 -14.48 12.50
CA ALA A 481 -10.48 -14.09 11.75
C ALA A 481 -10.41 -12.70 11.08
N SER A 482 -9.27 -12.00 11.17
CA SER A 482 -9.07 -10.60 10.72
C SER A 482 -10.19 -9.65 11.18
N ASN A 483 -10.65 -9.81 12.42
CA ASN A 483 -11.78 -9.09 12.97
C ASN A 483 -11.34 -7.76 13.61
N ALA A 484 -11.91 -6.64 13.14
CA ALA A 484 -11.56 -5.29 13.59
C ALA A 484 -11.66 -5.07 15.12
N LYS A 485 -12.48 -5.86 15.83
CA LYS A 485 -12.72 -5.73 17.28
C LYS A 485 -11.50 -5.95 18.19
N CYS A 486 -10.36 -6.40 17.68
CA CYS A 486 -9.12 -6.44 18.46
C CYS A 486 -8.35 -5.11 18.49
N PHE A 487 -8.61 -4.18 17.56
CA PHE A 487 -7.91 -2.91 17.44
C PHE A 487 -8.54 -1.82 18.32
N PRO A 488 -7.74 -0.88 18.85
CA PRO A 488 -8.21 0.22 19.70
C PRO A 488 -8.82 1.36 18.87
N ILE A 489 -9.87 1.07 18.12
CA ILE A 489 -10.56 2.05 17.27
C ILE A 489 -11.17 3.15 18.15
N LYS A 490 -10.87 4.40 17.82
CA LYS A 490 -11.18 5.65 18.55
C LYS A 490 -10.70 5.65 20.00
N LYS A 491 -9.56 4.98 20.25
CA LYS A 491 -8.90 4.93 21.57
C LYS A 491 -7.37 4.90 21.44
N ALA A 492 -6.69 5.65 22.31
CA ALA A 492 -5.27 5.48 22.58
C ALA A 492 -5.05 5.45 24.10
N ARG A 493 -4.18 4.56 24.60
CA ARG A 493 -4.01 4.41 26.06
C ARG A 493 -3.42 5.66 26.74
N VAL A 494 -2.74 6.52 25.98
CA VAL A 494 -2.16 7.78 26.49
C VAL A 494 -3.26 8.80 26.78
N LEU A 495 -4.17 9.02 25.83
CA LEU A 495 -5.35 9.89 25.99
C LEU A 495 -6.27 9.38 27.12
N GLU A 496 -6.53 8.07 27.17
CA GLU A 496 -7.25 7.45 28.30
C GLU A 496 -6.55 7.65 29.66
N GLY A 497 -5.23 7.88 29.67
CA GLY A 497 -4.45 8.15 30.87
C GLY A 497 -4.65 9.57 31.37
N GLU A 498 -4.46 10.55 30.50
CA GLU A 498 -4.61 11.97 30.86
C GLU A 498 -6.04 12.32 31.27
N ILE A 499 -7.06 11.81 30.57
CA ILE A 499 -8.48 12.02 30.94
C ILE A 499 -8.75 11.51 32.36
N LYS A 500 -8.22 10.33 32.74
CA LYS A 500 -8.35 9.79 34.10
C LYS A 500 -7.56 10.61 35.12
N GLN A 501 -6.42 11.18 34.74
CA GLN A 501 -5.61 12.04 35.60
C GLN A 501 -6.30 13.40 35.85
N GLN A 502 -6.87 14.04 34.82
CA GLN A 502 -7.64 15.27 34.95
C GLN A 502 -8.91 15.06 35.81
N VAL A 503 -9.69 14.00 35.54
CA VAL A 503 -10.90 13.68 36.32
C VAL A 503 -10.57 13.37 37.79
N SER A 504 -9.51 12.61 38.07
CA SER A 504 -9.09 12.34 39.44
C SER A 504 -8.54 13.58 40.15
N LEU A 505 -7.83 14.48 39.45
CA LEU A 505 -7.37 15.76 40.00
C LEU A 505 -8.55 16.69 40.34
N GLY A 506 -9.56 16.77 39.47
CA GLY A 506 -10.80 17.52 39.73
C GLY A 506 -11.66 16.93 40.86
N THR A 507 -11.62 15.61 41.03
CA THR A 507 -12.22 14.95 42.20
C THR A 507 -11.45 15.30 43.48
N LEU A 508 -10.11 15.26 43.43
CA LEU A 508 -9.25 15.61 44.58
C LEU A 508 -9.42 17.07 45.03
N SER A 509 -9.51 18.01 44.08
CA SER A 509 -9.73 19.43 44.40
C SER A 509 -11.12 19.69 45.00
N THR A 510 -12.11 18.90 44.59
CA THR A 510 -13.47 18.92 45.16
C THR A 510 -13.53 18.36 46.58
N GLU A 511 -12.76 17.31 46.90
CA GLU A 511 -12.65 16.85 48.30
C GLU A 511 -11.80 17.80 49.16
N LEU A 512 -10.73 18.38 48.61
CA LEU A 512 -9.92 19.39 49.30
C LEU A 512 -10.72 20.64 49.66
N SER A 513 -11.64 21.11 48.81
CA SER A 513 -12.49 22.27 49.15
C SER A 513 -13.45 21.95 50.30
N LYS A 514 -14.09 20.78 50.30
CA LYS A 514 -14.93 20.29 51.42
C LYS A 514 -14.14 20.20 52.73
N VAL A 515 -12.92 19.64 52.70
CA VAL A 515 -12.04 19.56 53.88
C VAL A 515 -11.65 20.96 54.37
N GLN A 516 -11.33 21.89 53.47
CA GLN A 516 -10.98 23.25 53.82
C GLN A 516 -12.14 24.03 54.46
N ASP A 517 -13.38 23.84 53.98
CA ASP A 517 -14.55 24.47 54.58
C ASP A 517 -14.97 23.81 55.92
N ASN A 518 -14.78 22.50 56.08
CA ASN A 518 -14.91 21.83 57.38
C ASN A 518 -13.87 22.32 58.41
N LEU A 519 -12.64 22.60 57.99
CA LEU A 519 -11.62 23.22 58.84
C LEU A 519 -11.97 24.68 59.19
N ARG A 520 -12.62 25.42 58.27
CA ARG A 520 -13.11 26.78 58.53
C ARG A 520 -14.24 26.80 59.56
N THR A 521 -15.22 25.90 59.46
CA THR A 521 -16.33 25.81 60.43
C THR A 521 -15.84 25.38 61.81
N SER A 522 -15.06 24.30 61.90
CA SER A 522 -14.43 23.89 63.18
C SER A 522 -13.55 25.00 63.78
N GLY A 523 -12.80 25.73 62.94
CA GLY A 523 -12.04 26.91 63.36
C GLY A 523 -12.91 28.09 63.82
N GLN A 524 -14.15 28.21 63.38
CA GLN A 524 -15.12 29.18 63.94
C GLN A 524 -15.68 28.70 65.28
N GLU A 525 -15.97 27.40 65.42
CA GLU A 525 -16.47 26.80 66.67
C GLU A 525 -15.43 26.88 67.79
N ASN A 526 -14.16 26.55 67.52
CA ASN A 526 -13.08 26.73 68.49
C ASN A 526 -12.93 28.20 68.93
N ARG A 527 -13.15 29.17 68.04
CA ARG A 527 -13.17 30.61 68.40
C ARG A 527 -14.42 31.01 69.22
N ARG A 528 -15.54 30.31 69.09
CA ARG A 528 -16.71 30.48 69.97
C ARG A 528 -16.43 29.89 71.35
N LEU A 529 -15.83 28.70 71.42
CA LEU A 529 -15.44 28.04 72.66
C LEU A 529 -14.41 28.86 73.45
N ILE A 530 -13.37 29.39 72.78
CA ILE A 530 -12.38 30.28 73.42
C ILE A 530 -13.09 31.50 74.03
N LYS A 531 -13.99 32.18 73.31
CA LYS A 531 -14.76 33.31 73.85
C LYS A 531 -15.67 32.94 75.03
N MET A 532 -16.23 31.73 75.04
CA MET A 532 -17.00 31.23 76.19
C MET A 532 -16.11 30.97 77.40
N ILE A 533 -14.88 30.47 77.20
CA ILE A 533 -13.89 30.27 78.26
C ILE A 533 -13.40 31.62 78.80
N GLU A 534 -13.15 32.61 77.94
CA GLU A 534 -12.78 33.99 78.33
C GLU A 534 -13.88 34.66 79.17
N ASP A 535 -15.15 34.58 78.75
CA ASP A 535 -16.27 35.13 79.53
C ASP A 535 -16.50 34.36 80.84
N MET A 536 -16.30 33.03 80.85
CA MET A 536 -16.37 32.21 82.05
C MET A 536 -15.25 32.52 83.04
N ASP A 537 -14.03 32.78 82.59
CA ASP A 537 -12.91 33.22 83.45
C ASP A 537 -13.16 34.61 84.02
N VAL A 538 -13.68 35.55 83.23
CA VAL A 538 -14.12 36.88 83.73
C VAL A 538 -15.22 36.76 84.80
N ARG A 539 -16.13 35.78 84.68
CA ARG A 539 -17.12 35.46 85.73
C ARG A 539 -16.47 34.82 86.96
N MET A 540 -15.53 33.89 86.79
CA MET A 540 -14.78 33.26 87.88
C MET A 540 -14.04 34.31 88.70
N ARG A 541 -13.24 35.18 88.08
CA ARG A 541 -12.50 36.25 88.78
C ARG A 541 -13.43 37.18 89.56
N LYS A 542 -14.57 37.58 88.99
CA LYS A 542 -15.60 38.37 89.71
C LYS A 542 -16.21 37.63 90.89
N SER A 543 -16.28 36.29 90.86
CA SER A 543 -16.71 35.49 92.01
C SER A 543 -15.61 35.37 93.07
N GLU A 544 -14.34 35.24 92.66
CA GLU A 544 -13.20 35.23 93.59
C GLU A 544 -12.98 36.57 94.29
N GLU A 545 -13.13 37.70 93.59
CA GLU A 545 -13.08 39.04 94.20
C GLU A 545 -14.18 39.21 95.26
N LYS A 546 -15.36 38.64 95.00
CA LYS A 546 -16.48 38.64 95.95
C LYS A 546 -16.16 37.81 97.19
N ILE A 547 -15.65 36.58 97.00
CA ILE A 547 -15.22 35.68 98.07
C ILE A 547 -14.07 36.31 98.88
N LYS A 548 -13.09 36.96 98.22
CA LYS A 548 -11.97 37.66 98.90
C LYS A 548 -12.45 38.84 99.74
N ASN A 549 -13.42 39.63 99.27
CA ASN A 549 -14.04 40.68 100.10
C ASN A 549 -14.76 40.09 101.33
N ASP A 550 -15.50 39.00 101.17
CA ASP A 550 -16.21 38.35 102.28
C ASP A 550 -15.26 37.67 103.29
N GLN A 551 -14.02 37.35 102.88
CA GLN A 551 -13.04 36.60 103.69
C GLN A 551 -11.91 37.46 104.30
N TYR A 552 -11.88 38.78 104.07
CA TYR A 552 -10.85 39.68 104.62
C TYR A 552 -11.13 40.22 106.04
N ILE A 553 -12.18 39.73 106.72
CA ILE A 553 -12.43 39.97 108.15
C ILE A 553 -12.12 38.71 108.95
N VAL A 554 -10.84 38.51 109.30
CA VAL A 554 -10.26 37.81 110.49
C VAL A 554 -8.83 37.36 110.18
N ARG A 555 -7.84 38.00 110.83
CA ARG A 555 -6.38 37.69 110.84
C ARG A 555 -5.67 37.67 109.46
N GLY A 556 -4.48 38.27 109.26
CA GLY A 556 -3.62 39.05 110.15
C GLY A 556 -2.27 38.35 110.41
N GLU A 557 -1.19 38.97 109.91
CA GLU A 557 0.24 38.76 110.25
C GLU A 557 0.86 37.38 109.88
N SER A 558 2.15 37.23 109.53
CA SER A 558 3.17 38.18 109.04
C SER A 558 4.41 37.42 108.48
N LEU A 559 5.16 38.03 107.53
CA LEU A 559 6.60 37.84 107.22
C LEU A 559 7.22 36.39 107.14
N SER A 560 7.63 35.92 105.95
CA SER A 560 9.03 35.99 105.38
C SER A 560 9.87 34.69 105.64
N THR A 561 11.01 34.35 105.00
CA THR A 561 11.91 34.98 103.99
C THR A 561 12.75 33.93 103.21
N SER A 562 13.32 34.30 102.04
CA SER A 562 14.56 33.73 101.43
C SER A 562 14.46 32.34 100.74
N GLN A 563 15.18 32.00 99.65
CA GLN A 563 16.52 32.43 99.17
C GLN A 563 16.67 32.72 97.64
N ARG A 564 17.86 33.25 97.32
CA ARG A 564 18.49 33.78 96.08
C ARG A 564 19.23 32.69 95.24
N PRO A 565 19.98 32.98 94.13
CA PRO A 565 19.83 33.99 93.04
C PRO A 565 20.34 33.60 91.59
N SER A 566 19.97 34.40 90.57
CA SER A 566 20.80 34.86 89.41
C SER A 566 21.42 33.83 88.40
N PRO A 567 22.19 34.25 87.35
CA PRO A 567 21.69 35.00 86.16
C PRO A 567 22.23 34.45 84.79
N GLY A 568 21.77 34.98 83.64
CA GLY A 568 22.38 34.67 82.33
C GLY A 568 21.84 35.42 81.09
N SER A 569 22.72 36.25 80.50
CA SER A 569 22.70 36.97 79.21
C SER A 569 21.87 36.48 78.00
N GLY A 570 21.32 37.43 77.22
CA GLY A 570 21.04 37.31 75.76
C GLY A 570 22.30 37.56 74.91
N PRO A 571 22.24 38.11 73.66
CA PRO A 571 21.14 38.74 72.92
C PRO A 571 20.73 37.87 71.67
N GLU A 572 20.43 38.25 70.42
CA GLU A 572 20.47 39.51 69.62
C GLU A 572 19.42 39.49 68.46
N SER A 573 19.80 39.74 67.19
CA SER A 573 18.90 40.03 66.05
C SER A 573 19.56 39.79 64.68
N PHE A 574 18.78 39.75 63.58
CA PHE A 574 19.14 40.32 62.25
C PHE A 574 17.92 40.39 61.27
N ARG A 575 18.02 41.21 60.21
CA ARG A 575 17.07 41.33 59.05
C ARG A 575 17.89 41.36 57.74
N PRO A 576 17.37 40.82 56.61
CA PRO A 576 16.79 41.67 55.54
C PRO A 576 15.44 41.06 55.03
N GLY A 577 14.87 41.29 53.84
CA GLY A 577 15.24 42.11 52.66
C GLY A 577 14.16 42.08 51.55
N ASP A 578 14.42 42.74 50.42
CA ASP A 578 13.56 42.87 49.23
C ASP A 578 14.15 42.19 47.96
N LEU A 579 13.44 42.34 46.82
CA LEU A 579 13.71 41.86 45.45
C LEU A 579 13.20 40.43 45.14
N GLY A 580 12.67 40.11 43.96
CA GLY A 580 12.35 40.96 42.79
C GLY A 580 12.60 40.22 41.47
N LEU A 581 11.54 39.91 40.70
CA LEU A 581 11.67 39.24 39.39
C LEU A 581 10.76 39.88 38.33
N GLY A 582 11.38 40.31 37.23
CA GLY A 582 10.74 40.80 36.01
C GLY A 582 11.07 39.93 34.79
N SER A 583 10.44 40.24 33.66
CA SER A 583 10.46 39.46 32.41
C SER A 583 11.79 39.47 31.63
N VAL A 584 12.18 38.33 31.05
CA VAL A 584 13.12 38.23 29.90
C VAL A 584 12.75 37.03 29.00
N GLY A 585 12.68 37.24 27.67
CA GLY A 585 12.81 36.19 26.64
C GLY A 585 11.63 35.20 26.49
N SER A 586 10.82 35.15 25.42
CA SER A 586 10.84 35.79 24.09
C SER A 586 11.96 35.38 23.11
N ARG A 587 12.21 34.07 22.96
CA ARG A 587 12.93 33.46 21.81
C ARG A 587 12.46 32.03 21.50
N LEU A 588 11.36 31.87 20.75
CA LEU A 588 11.00 30.62 20.03
C LEU A 588 9.79 30.83 19.10
N SER A 589 9.93 31.74 18.14
CA SER A 589 8.86 32.11 17.19
C SER A 589 9.40 32.40 15.78
N ALA A 590 10.46 31.69 15.38
CA ALA A 590 11.19 31.94 14.13
C ALA A 590 11.90 30.67 13.60
N GLN A 591 11.20 29.53 13.56
CA GLN A 591 11.77 28.27 13.05
C GLN A 591 10.72 27.27 12.50
N LEU A 592 9.60 27.78 11.97
CA LEU A 592 8.43 26.99 11.54
C LEU A 592 8.01 27.27 10.08
N SER A 593 8.95 27.68 9.23
CA SER A 593 8.69 28.11 7.85
C SER A 593 9.75 27.64 6.84
N SER A 594 10.27 26.42 7.03
CA SER A 594 11.36 25.87 6.20
C SER A 594 11.34 24.33 6.06
N LEU A 595 10.16 23.71 6.10
CA LEU A 595 9.96 22.26 5.91
C LEU A 595 8.77 21.98 4.95
N GLN A 596 8.72 22.72 3.85
CA GLN A 596 7.80 22.48 2.72
C GLN A 596 8.59 22.24 1.42
N ASP A 597 9.48 21.24 1.44
CA ASP A 597 9.94 20.52 0.25
C ASP A 597 10.78 19.30 0.67
N GLU A 598 10.17 18.10 0.67
CA GLU A 598 10.76 16.76 0.42
C GLU A 598 9.74 15.64 0.77
N SER A 599 8.67 15.54 0.00
CA SER A 599 7.67 14.47 0.12
C SER A 599 8.20 13.13 -0.43
N GLY A 600 9.12 12.50 0.31
CA GLY A 600 9.85 11.29 -0.11
C GLY A 600 9.98 10.13 0.91
N PRO A 601 10.26 10.34 2.21
CA PRO A 601 10.73 9.27 3.09
C PRO A 601 9.64 8.51 3.88
N LEU A 602 8.47 9.12 4.11
CA LEU A 602 7.44 8.69 5.08
C LEU A 602 7.01 7.22 4.97
N VAL A 603 7.05 6.65 3.77
CA VAL A 603 6.62 5.26 3.47
C VAL A 603 7.69 4.21 3.83
N ASP A 604 8.93 4.61 4.12
CA ASP A 604 10.00 3.72 4.58
C ASP A 604 10.26 3.78 6.10
N GLU A 605 9.66 4.75 6.82
CA GLU A 605 9.64 4.85 8.28
C GLU A 605 8.41 4.17 8.93
N LEU A 606 7.32 3.98 8.18
CA LEU A 606 6.09 3.28 8.60
C LEU A 606 6.20 1.75 8.56
#